data_AF-A0A523XL04-F1
#
_entry.id   AF-A0A523XL04-F1
#
_cell.length_a   1.000
_cell.length_b   1.000
_cell.length_c   1.000
_cell.angle_alpha   90.00
_cell.angle_beta   90.00
_cell.angle_gamma   90.00
#
_symmetry.space_group_name_H-M   'P 1'
#
loop_
_entity.id
_entity.type
_entity.pdbx_description
1 polymer ?
#
loop_
_entity_poly.entity_id
_entity_poly.type
_entity_poly.pdbx_seq_one_letter_code
_entity_poly.pdbx_strand_id
1 'polypeptide(L)' 'MFGDIYISIEMAQDNAKKYGHSFNEEIKLLFVHGMLHLLGYDDESESDREVMRSKEKDYINK' A
#
# COMPACT_ATOMS: atom_id res chain seq x y z
N MET A 1 -11.93 -8.51 14.72
CA MET A 1 -12.43 -8.40 13.34
C MET A 1 -11.35 -7.62 12.59
N PHE A 2 -10.69 -8.21 11.61
CA PHE A 2 -9.82 -7.44 10.71
C PHE A 2 -10.75 -6.52 9.92
N GLY A 3 -10.46 -5.22 9.90
CA GLY A 3 -11.34 -4.21 9.29
C GLY A 3 -11.49 -4.37 7.78
N ASP A 4 -12.15 -3.39 7.16
CA ASP A 4 -12.36 -3.36 5.72
C ASP A 4 -11.33 -2.47 5.01
N ILE A 5 -10.96 -2.82 3.78
CA ILE A 5 -10.09 -2.02 2.90
C ILE A 5 -10.93 -1.47 1.76
N TYR A 6 -10.95 -0.15 1.62
CA TYR A 6 -11.59 0.55 0.50
C TYR A 6 -10.51 1.21 -0.37
N ILE A 7 -10.50 0.88 -1.66
CA ILE A 7 -9.55 1.45 -2.63
C ILE A 7 -10.33 2.25 -3.66
N SER A 8 -10.01 3.54 -3.80
CA SER A 8 -10.53 4.38 -4.88
C SER A 8 -9.83 4.05 -6.19
N ILE A 9 -10.59 3.55 -7.16
CA ILE A 9 -10.06 3.18 -8.48
C ILE A 9 -9.57 4.41 -9.25
N GLU A 10 -10.31 5.52 -9.18
CA GLU A 10 -9.93 6.77 -9.84
C GLU A 10 -8.60 7.29 -9.28
N MET A 11 -8.47 7.33 -7.96
CA MET A 11 -7.22 7.75 -7.30
C MET A 11 -6.07 6.82 -7.62
N ALA A 12 -6.30 5.50 -7.64
CA ALA A 12 -5.27 4.53 -8.02
C ALA A 12 -4.80 4.72 -9.48
N GLN A 13 -5.70 5.05 -10.40
CA GLN A 13 -5.31 5.38 -11.78
C GLN A 13 -4.45 6.64 -11.86
N ASP A 14 -4.79 7.67 -11.10
CA ASP A 14 -4.03 8.93 -11.08
C ASP A 14 -2.67 8.76 -10.40
N ASN A 15 -2.60 7.99 -9.31
CA ASN A 15 -1.34 7.63 -8.66
C ASN A 15 -0.43 6.81 -9.57
N ALA A 16 -0.96 5.79 -10.24
CA ALA A 16 -0.20 4.98 -11.18
C ALA A 16 0.46 5.85 -12.28
N LYS A 17 -0.29 6.80 -12.85
CA LYS A 17 0.25 7.77 -13.81
C LYS A 17 1.29 8.70 -13.19
N LYS A 18 1.01 9.23 -11.98
CA LYS A 18 1.88 10.18 -11.29
C LYS A 18 3.23 9.58 -10.90
N TYR A 19 3.24 8.33 -10.46
CA TYR A 19 4.43 7.63 -9.97
C TYR A 19 5.08 6.73 -11.02
N GLY A 20 4.47 6.60 -12.21
CA GLY A 20 5.09 5.98 -13.38
C GLY A 20 5.05 4.45 -13.38
N HIS A 21 4.09 3.85 -12.69
CA HIS A 21 3.86 2.40 -12.67
C HIS A 21 2.48 2.02 -13.20
N SER A 22 2.24 0.74 -13.42
CA SER A 22 0.96 0.24 -13.94
C SER A 22 -0.15 0.35 -12.90
N PHE A 23 -1.39 0.48 -13.37
CA PHE A 23 -2.57 0.46 -12.50
C PHE A 23 -2.62 -0.80 -11.61
N ASN A 24 -2.24 -1.96 -12.15
CA ASN A 24 -2.21 -3.21 -11.37
C ASN A 24 -1.14 -3.18 -10.27
N GLU A 25 0.00 -2.53 -10.49
CA GLU A 25 1.02 -2.34 -9.45
C GLU A 25 0.52 -1.41 -8.34
N GLU A 26 -0.21 -0.35 -8.69
CA GLU A 26 -0.83 0.53 -7.69
C GLU A 26 -1.88 -0.21 -6.85
N ILE A 27 -2.76 -0.98 -7.48
CA ILE A 27 -3.77 -1.76 -6.75
C ILE A 27 -3.11 -2.76 -5.80
N LYS A 28 -2.04 -3.45 -6.25
CA LYS A 28 -1.27 -4.35 -5.38
C LYS A 28 -0.66 -3.60 -4.20
N LEU A 29 -0.05 -2.44 -4.45
CA LEU A 29 0.56 -1.62 -3.41
C LEU A 29 -0.49 -1.17 -2.38
N LEU A 30 -1.60 -0.57 -2.81
CA LEU A 30 -2.66 -0.08 -1.93
C LEU A 30 -3.33 -1.22 -1.14
N PHE A 31 -3.49 -2.40 -1.75
CA PHE A 31 -4.02 -3.56 -1.07
C PHE A 31 -3.07 -4.07 0.02
N VAL A 32 -1.78 -4.23 -0.30
CA VAL A 32 -0.77 -4.65 0.68
C VAL A 32 -0.64 -3.61 1.80
N HIS A 33 -0.61 -2.32 1.45
CA HIS A 33 -0.57 -1.21 2.40
C HIS A 33 -1.77 -1.25 3.36
N GLY A 34 -2.99 -1.37 2.84
CA GLY A 34 -4.21 -1.51 3.64
C GLY A 34 -4.19 -2.75 4.54
N MET A 35 -3.70 -3.88 4.03
CA MET A 35 -3.55 -5.11 4.83
C MET A 35 -2.55 -4.90 5.99
N LEU A 36 -1.44 -4.22 5.76
CA LEU A 36 -0.45 -3.93 6.79
C LEU A 36 -1.03 -3.06 7.91
N HIS A 37 -1.84 -2.05 7.56
CA HIS A 37 -2.58 -1.29 8.57
C HIS A 37 -3.53 -2.16 9.40
N LEU A 38 -4.27 -3.09 8.77
CA LEU A 38 -5.12 -4.03 9.50
C LEU A 38 -4.34 -4.99 10.41
N LEU A 39 -3.04 -5.20 10.14
CA LEU A 39 -2.13 -6.00 10.95
C LEU A 39 -1.42 -5.18 12.04
N GLY A 40 -1.70 -3.88 12.15
CA GLY A 40 -1.16 -2.99 13.18
C GLY A 40 0.17 -2.32 12.81
N TYR A 41 0.55 -2.33 11.53
CA TYR A 41 1.63 -1.47 11.05
C TYR A 41 1.09 -0.06 10.78
N ASP A 42 1.93 0.95 10.97
CA ASP A 42 1.59 2.34 10.76
C ASP A 42 2.70 3.06 10.00
N ASP A 43 2.44 4.30 9.57
CA ASP A 43 3.36 5.12 8.78
C ASP A 43 3.38 6.60 9.22
N GLU A 44 3.01 6.87 10.48
CA GLU A 44 3.03 8.22 11.07
C GLU A 44 4.46 8.75 11.27
N SER A 45 5.36 7.92 11.81
CA SER A 45 6.77 8.28 12.04
C SER A 45 7.67 7.88 10.88
N GLU A 46 8.88 8.44 10.81
CA GLU A 46 9.87 8.05 9.80
C GLU A 46 10.31 6.59 9.96
N SER A 47 10.56 6.14 11.20
CA SER A 47 10.92 4.74 11.48
C SER A 47 9.80 3.76 11.13
N ASP A 48 8.55 4.12 11.41
CA ASP A 48 7.42 3.24 11.09
C ASP A 48 7.21 3.16 9.57
N ARG A 49 7.36 4.30 8.86
CA ARG A 49 7.39 4.33 7.40
C ARG A 49 8.44 3.41 6.81
N GLU A 50 9.67 3.44 7.31
CA GLU A 50 10.74 2.58 6.81
C GLU A 50 10.39 1.10 6.97
N VAL A 51 9.85 0.71 8.14
CA VAL A 51 9.40 -0.65 8.40
C VAL A 51 8.26 -1.04 7.45
N MET A 52 7.25 -0.17 7.30
CA MET A 52 6.11 -0.42 6.42
C MET A 52 6.55 -0.57 4.96
N ARG A 53 7.41 0.31 4.46
CA ARG A 53 7.97 0.24 3.09
C ARG A 53 8.77 -1.04 2.86
N SER A 54 9.54 -1.49 3.84
CA SER A 54 10.23 -2.78 3.75
C SER A 54 9.23 -3.93 3.63
N LYS A 55 8.15 -3.92 4.43
CA LYS A 55 7.12 -4.95 4.38
C LYS A 55 6.36 -4.95 3.06
N GLU A 56 5.95 -3.79 2.57
CA GLU A 56 5.30 -3.65 1.26
C GLU A 56 6.15 -4.31 0.17
N LYS A 57 7.46 -4.01 0.16
CA LYS A 57 8.41 -4.60 -0.78
C LYS A 57 8.53 -6.11 -0.65
N ASP A 58 8.57 -6.64 0.57
CA ASP A 58 8.66 -8.09 0.82
C ASP A 58 7.44 -8.85 0.28
N TYR A 59 6.24 -8.27 0.36
CA TYR A 59 5.02 -8.91 -0.12
C TYR A 59 4.75 -8.72 -1.61
N ILE A 60 5.18 -7.60 -2.20
CA ILE A 60 5.01 -7.34 -3.64
C ILE A 60 5.95 -8.19 -4.49
N ASN A 61 7.15 -8.49 -4.00
CA ASN A 61 8.17 -9.25 -4.74
C ASN A 61 8.11 -10.78 -4.52
N LYS A 62 7.07 -11.27 -3.84
CA LYS A 62 6.79 -12.71 -3.70
C LYS A 62 5.84 -13.18 -4.79
#